data_AF-A0A0R1Z039-F1
#
_entry.id   AF-A0A0R1Z039-F1
#
_cell.length_a   1.000
_cell.length_b   1.000
_cell.length_c   1.000
_cell.angle_alpha   90.00
_cell.angle_beta   90.00
_cell.angle_gamma   90.00
#
_symmetry.space_group_name_H-M   'P 1'
#
loop_
_entity.id
_entity.type
_entity.pdbx_description
1 polymer ?
#
loop_
_entity_poly.entity_id
_entity_poly.type
_entity_poly.pdbx_seq_one_letter_code
_entity_poly.pdbx_strand_id
1 'polypeptide(L)'
;MDKKTENDPFSQTDSVLSSALSQKITYLNELNESIKSGNDLKIYELMDPNRFATEVKGEEPGEPTPNYFGLASDLKAELSHHLSNQLIDYLGVTYPFFYYHEYDLGKFNIYFGNWWDHRMFGELDAINVRFNFAEDEYETLTKSFELEAQNKRVNDDQMRQLGEQNQKLTQLIEDQAKRDQQKEQIRKQLKENEEKSPMPWEAGKVKEEHQQLQDSLLQLTQIDEQASDGRAEIKKNENQILALSKEETIYNLEKQNIRASFGSFEAFIDNNNHLYAKYLQSLSKETQVSDGE
;
A
#
# COMPACT_ATOMS: atom_id res chain seq x y z
N MET A 1 -42.95 67.52 3.89
CA MET A 1 -43.46 66.15 3.68
C MET A 1 -42.25 65.24 3.60
N ASP A 2 -41.79 64.80 4.77
CA ASP A 2 -40.69 63.86 4.91
C ASP A 2 -41.19 62.46 4.58
N LYS A 3 -40.76 61.91 3.43
CA LYS A 3 -40.79 60.47 3.22
C LYS A 3 -39.50 59.89 3.79
N LYS A 4 -39.57 59.47 5.06
CA LYS A 4 -38.66 58.46 5.58
C LYS A 4 -38.97 57.17 4.81
N THR A 5 -38.10 56.82 3.87
CA THR A 5 -37.96 55.44 3.42
C THR A 5 -37.49 54.63 4.63
N GLU A 6 -38.44 53.98 5.29
CA GLU A 6 -38.14 52.89 6.22
C GLU A 6 -37.42 51.81 5.43
N ASN A 7 -36.15 51.57 5.79
CA ASN A 7 -35.42 50.38 5.40
C ASN A 7 -36.17 49.18 6.01
N ASP A 8 -37.01 48.53 5.22
CA ASP A 8 -37.70 47.30 5.60
C ASP A 8 -36.69 46.13 5.59
N PRO A 9 -36.31 45.59 6.77
CA PRO A 9 -35.35 44.48 6.86
C PRO A 9 -35.89 43.19 6.20
N PHE A 10 -37.20 43.04 6.00
CA PHE A 10 -37.78 41.86 5.33
C PHE A 10 -37.59 41.92 3.81
N SER A 11 -37.71 43.09 3.20
CA SER A 11 -37.43 43.30 1.76
C SER A 11 -35.97 43.01 1.39
N GLN A 12 -35.02 43.35 2.26
CA GLN A 12 -33.61 43.01 2.06
C GLN A 12 -33.39 41.49 2.17
N THR A 13 -34.08 40.84 3.10
CA THR A 13 -34.00 39.38 3.33
C THR A 13 -34.53 38.58 2.13
N ASP A 14 -35.64 38.99 1.52
CA ASP A 14 -36.21 38.33 0.34
C ASP A 14 -35.29 38.45 -0.90
N SER A 15 -34.65 39.62 -1.06
CA SER A 15 -33.72 39.84 -2.17
C SER A 15 -32.44 39.00 -2.06
N VAL A 16 -31.92 38.84 -0.83
CA VAL A 16 -30.75 38.00 -0.54
C VAL A 16 -31.10 36.53 -0.75
N LEU A 17 -32.28 36.08 -0.28
CA LEU A 17 -32.75 34.72 -0.49
C LEU A 17 -32.93 34.39 -1.97
N SER A 18 -33.58 35.29 -2.73
CA SER A 18 -33.75 35.12 -4.17
C SER A 18 -32.41 35.04 -4.90
N SER A 19 -31.45 35.89 -4.53
CA SER A 19 -30.11 35.88 -5.14
C SER A 19 -29.38 34.56 -4.87
N ALA A 20 -29.42 34.07 -3.62
CA ALA A 20 -28.80 32.80 -3.26
C ALA A 20 -29.45 31.60 -3.99
N LEU A 21 -30.77 31.59 -4.14
CA LEU A 21 -31.47 30.55 -4.91
C LEU A 21 -31.13 30.60 -6.39
N SER A 22 -31.08 31.80 -6.99
CA SER A 22 -30.66 31.97 -8.39
C SER A 22 -29.25 31.45 -8.63
N GLN A 23 -28.29 31.72 -7.73
CA GLN A 23 -26.92 31.21 -7.86
C GLN A 23 -26.88 29.66 -7.85
N LYS A 24 -27.67 29.01 -7.01
CA LYS A 24 -27.76 27.53 -6.97
C LYS A 24 -28.39 26.95 -8.23
N ILE A 25 -29.42 27.60 -8.77
CA ILE A 25 -30.04 27.17 -10.05
C ILE A 25 -29.05 27.33 -11.21
N THR A 26 -28.34 28.46 -11.25
CA THR A 26 -27.28 28.70 -12.24
C THR A 26 -26.22 27.60 -12.17
N TYR A 27 -25.73 27.28 -10.97
CA TYR A 27 -24.77 26.19 -10.76
C TYR A 27 -25.26 24.86 -11.35
N LEU A 28 -26.49 24.44 -11.04
CA LEU A 28 -27.04 23.17 -11.54
C LEU A 28 -27.21 23.16 -13.07
N ASN A 29 -27.58 24.31 -13.65
CA ASN A 29 -27.67 24.45 -15.10
C ASN A 29 -26.29 24.36 -15.76
N GLU A 30 -25.29 25.09 -15.25
CA GLU A 30 -23.92 25.05 -15.75
C GLU A 30 -23.31 23.65 -15.63
N LEU A 31 -23.56 22.94 -14.53
CA LEU A 31 -23.10 21.56 -14.35
C LEU A 31 -23.72 20.63 -15.40
N ASN A 32 -25.04 20.71 -15.60
CA ASN A 32 -25.74 19.88 -16.59
C ASN A 32 -25.30 20.19 -18.03
N GLU A 33 -25.08 21.46 -18.37
CA GLU A 33 -24.54 21.86 -19.67
C GLU A 33 -23.11 21.34 -19.88
N SER A 34 -22.27 21.40 -18.85
CA SER A 34 -20.89 20.91 -18.91
C SER A 34 -20.82 19.39 -19.13
N ILE A 35 -21.68 18.62 -18.45
CA ILE A 35 -21.81 17.16 -18.66
C ILE A 35 -22.27 16.85 -20.09
N LYS A 36 -23.26 17.58 -20.61
CA LYS A 36 -23.78 17.36 -21.97
C LYS A 36 -22.78 17.72 -23.06
N SER A 37 -21.96 18.73 -22.82
CA SER A 37 -20.93 19.21 -23.75
C SER A 37 -19.61 18.46 -23.61
N GLY A 38 -19.44 17.60 -22.60
CA GLY A 38 -18.19 16.90 -22.31
C GLY A 38 -17.07 17.83 -21.84
N ASN A 39 -17.42 18.97 -21.24
CA ASN A 39 -16.44 19.94 -20.74
C ASN A 39 -16.01 19.58 -19.31
N ASP A 40 -15.19 18.54 -19.18
CA ASP A 40 -14.69 18.02 -17.91
C ASP A 40 -13.95 19.10 -17.11
N LEU A 41 -13.21 19.99 -17.80
CA LEU A 41 -12.51 21.12 -17.16
C LEU A 41 -13.49 22.03 -16.41
N LYS A 42 -14.63 22.37 -17.03
CA LYS A 42 -15.66 23.17 -16.39
C LYS A 42 -16.34 22.43 -15.24
N ILE A 43 -16.53 21.11 -15.36
CA ILE A 43 -17.05 20.29 -14.26
C ILE A 43 -16.11 20.38 -13.04
N TYR A 44 -14.80 20.23 -13.21
CA TYR A 44 -13.85 20.38 -12.10
C TYR A 44 -13.84 21.79 -11.50
N GLU A 45 -13.93 22.85 -12.32
CA GLU A 45 -14.07 24.24 -11.83
C GLU A 45 -15.34 24.39 -10.98
N LEU A 46 -16.46 23.81 -11.40
CA LEU A 46 -17.74 23.88 -10.68
C LEU A 46 -17.71 23.07 -9.38
N MET A 47 -16.99 21.94 -9.34
CA MET A 47 -16.91 21.07 -8.16
C MET A 47 -16.09 21.69 -7.02
N ASP A 48 -14.98 22.34 -7.35
CA ASP A 48 -14.15 23.04 -6.38
C ASP A 48 -13.53 24.33 -6.97
N PRO A 49 -14.31 25.42 -7.03
CA PRO A 49 -13.88 26.65 -7.68
C PRO A 49 -12.67 27.31 -6.99
N ASN A 50 -12.53 27.12 -5.68
CA ASN A 50 -11.42 27.68 -4.92
C ASN A 50 -10.12 26.91 -5.21
N ARG A 51 -10.17 25.57 -5.18
CA ARG A 51 -9.02 24.74 -5.54
C ARG A 51 -8.61 24.95 -6.99
N PHE A 52 -9.57 25.08 -7.90
CA PHE A 52 -9.31 25.36 -9.31
C PHE A 52 -8.58 26.71 -9.49
N ALA A 53 -9.05 27.76 -8.83
CA ALA A 53 -8.40 29.08 -8.88
C ALA A 53 -6.94 29.02 -8.38
N THR A 54 -6.69 28.34 -7.27
CA THR A 54 -5.34 28.29 -6.67
C THR A 54 -4.39 27.33 -7.39
N GLU A 55 -4.81 26.09 -7.66
CA GLU A 55 -3.93 25.04 -8.20
C GLU A 55 -3.81 25.08 -9.73
N VAL A 56 -4.84 25.56 -10.43
CA VAL A 56 -4.86 25.57 -11.91
C VAL A 56 -4.58 26.96 -12.47
N LYS A 57 -5.26 28.00 -11.96
CA LYS A 57 -5.06 29.40 -12.41
C LYS A 57 -3.89 30.09 -11.72
N GLY A 58 -3.41 29.57 -10.59
CA GLY A 58 -2.33 30.18 -9.81
C GLY A 58 -2.74 31.51 -9.17
N GLU A 59 -4.05 31.72 -8.93
CA GLU A 59 -4.57 32.92 -8.30
C GLU A 59 -4.23 32.93 -6.81
N GLU A 60 -3.91 34.10 -6.26
CA GLU A 60 -3.73 34.24 -4.82
C GLU A 60 -5.05 33.94 -4.10
N PRO A 61 -5.02 33.31 -2.90
CA PRO A 61 -6.23 33.01 -2.14
C PRO A 61 -6.99 34.30 -1.80
N GLY A 62 -8.02 34.61 -2.58
CA GLY A 62 -8.88 35.77 -2.41
C GLY A 62 -10.09 35.46 -1.51
N GLU A 63 -11.18 36.22 -1.72
CA GLU A 63 -12.46 35.87 -1.09
C GLU A 63 -12.95 34.52 -1.61
N PRO A 64 -13.31 33.56 -0.72
CA PRO A 64 -13.75 32.25 -1.14
C PRO A 64 -15.00 32.35 -2.02
N THR A 65 -14.91 31.77 -3.20
CA THR A 65 -16.08 31.56 -4.06
C THR A 65 -17.01 30.53 -3.39
N PRO A 66 -18.34 30.76 -3.38
CA PRO A 66 -19.29 29.80 -2.85
C PRO A 66 -19.18 28.45 -3.57
N ASN A 67 -18.97 27.38 -2.82
CA ASN A 67 -18.97 26.01 -3.36
C ASN A 67 -20.39 25.41 -3.25
N TYR A 68 -20.97 25.06 -4.40
CA TYR A 68 -22.31 24.49 -4.50
C TYR A 68 -22.33 22.98 -4.79
N PHE A 69 -21.18 22.31 -4.81
CA PHE A 69 -21.08 20.88 -5.12
C PHE A 69 -21.86 19.98 -4.16
N GLY A 70 -22.09 20.44 -2.93
CA GLY A 70 -22.99 19.76 -1.99
C GLY A 70 -24.40 19.53 -2.53
N LEU A 71 -24.87 20.31 -3.52
CA LEU A 71 -26.17 20.12 -4.16
C LEU A 71 -26.23 18.89 -5.08
N ALA A 72 -25.08 18.38 -5.54
CA ALA A 72 -24.96 17.22 -6.41
C ALA A 72 -24.27 16.04 -5.69
N SER A 73 -24.29 16.03 -4.36
CA SER A 73 -23.54 15.05 -3.55
C SER A 73 -24.01 13.60 -3.75
N ASP A 74 -25.27 13.41 -4.14
CA ASP A 74 -25.90 12.14 -4.46
C ASP A 74 -25.49 11.60 -5.85
N LEU A 75 -24.96 12.46 -6.72
CA LEU A 75 -24.50 12.12 -8.06
C LEU A 75 -22.98 11.86 -8.16
N LYS A 76 -22.31 11.74 -7.01
CA LYS A 76 -20.84 11.60 -6.98
C LYS A 76 -20.34 10.37 -7.72
N ALA A 77 -21.06 9.26 -7.66
CA ALA A 77 -20.66 8.02 -8.33
C ALA A 77 -20.73 8.18 -9.86
N GLU A 78 -21.83 8.73 -10.36
CA GLU A 78 -22.08 9.01 -11.77
C GLU A 78 -21.08 10.04 -12.31
N LEU A 79 -20.81 11.10 -11.54
CA LEU A 79 -19.81 12.11 -11.90
C LEU A 79 -18.40 11.51 -11.93
N SER A 80 -18.04 10.68 -10.95
CA SER A 80 -16.74 10.02 -10.92
C SER A 80 -16.55 9.10 -12.12
N HIS A 81 -17.57 8.32 -12.48
CA HIS A 81 -17.56 7.47 -13.69
C HIS A 81 -17.50 8.29 -14.99
N HIS A 82 -18.21 9.42 -15.06
CA HIS A 82 -18.17 10.28 -16.23
C HIS A 82 -16.77 10.85 -16.45
N LEU A 83 -16.18 11.43 -15.38
CA LEU A 83 -14.88 12.08 -15.40
C LEU A 83 -13.70 11.10 -15.51
N SER A 84 -13.91 9.81 -15.20
CA SER A 84 -12.83 8.84 -15.25
C SER A 84 -12.34 8.52 -16.65
N ASN A 85 -13.15 8.72 -17.70
CA ASN A 85 -12.79 8.31 -19.05
C ASN A 85 -11.54 9.06 -19.56
N GLN A 86 -11.61 10.40 -19.66
CA GLN A 86 -10.48 11.20 -20.11
C GLN A 86 -9.32 11.16 -19.11
N LEU A 87 -9.64 11.03 -17.82
CA LEU A 87 -8.62 10.90 -16.78
C LEU A 87 -7.82 9.61 -16.95
N ILE A 88 -8.47 8.46 -17.13
CA ILE A 88 -7.80 7.17 -17.31
C ILE A 88 -6.96 7.18 -18.60
N ASP A 89 -7.42 7.82 -19.68
CA ASP A 89 -6.63 7.98 -20.90
C ASP A 89 -5.35 8.78 -20.65
N TYR A 90 -5.46 9.93 -19.97
CA TYR A 90 -4.31 10.74 -19.56
C TYR A 90 -3.35 9.96 -18.65
N LEU A 91 -3.91 9.23 -17.68
CA LEU A 91 -3.15 8.42 -16.74
C LEU A 91 -2.52 7.19 -17.40
N GLY A 92 -3.10 6.62 -18.44
CA GLY A 92 -2.54 5.51 -19.19
C GLY A 92 -1.27 5.90 -19.95
N VAL A 93 -1.17 7.16 -20.38
CA VAL A 93 0.05 7.72 -20.97
C VAL A 93 1.07 8.11 -19.89
N THR A 94 0.61 8.74 -18.81
CA THR A 94 1.48 9.29 -17.76
C THR A 94 2.02 8.22 -16.81
N TYR A 95 1.22 7.18 -16.54
CA TYR A 95 1.50 6.05 -15.65
C TYR A 95 1.25 4.74 -16.40
N PRO A 96 2.09 4.38 -17.40
CA PRO A 96 1.85 3.23 -18.28
C PRO A 96 1.93 1.87 -17.57
N PHE A 97 2.33 1.87 -16.29
CA PHE A 97 2.44 0.70 -15.44
C PHE A 97 1.23 0.51 -14.50
N PHE A 98 0.29 1.46 -14.46
CA PHE A 98 -0.93 1.32 -13.68
C PHE A 98 -2.08 0.81 -14.53
N TYR A 99 -2.86 -0.09 -13.92
CA TYR A 99 -4.07 -0.65 -14.49
C TYR A 99 -5.25 -0.25 -13.62
N TYR A 100 -6.26 0.34 -14.27
CA TYR A 100 -7.44 0.87 -13.61
C TYR A 100 -8.61 -0.08 -13.82
N HIS A 101 -9.23 -0.53 -12.73
CA HIS A 101 -10.40 -1.40 -12.78
C HIS A 101 -11.55 -0.78 -12.00
N GLU A 102 -12.63 -0.48 -12.70
CA GLU A 102 -13.89 -0.06 -12.08
C GLU A 102 -14.56 -1.26 -11.41
N TYR A 103 -14.61 -1.25 -10.07
CA TYR A 103 -15.20 -2.35 -9.29
C TYR A 103 -16.62 -2.02 -8.79
N ASP A 104 -16.96 -0.73 -8.78
CA ASP A 104 -18.25 -0.16 -8.44
C ASP A 104 -18.37 1.17 -9.19
N LEU A 105 -19.59 1.68 -9.39
CA LEU A 105 -19.82 2.87 -10.22
C LEU A 105 -18.98 4.05 -9.70
N GLY A 106 -18.07 4.54 -10.53
CA GLY A 106 -17.18 5.65 -10.20
C GLY A 106 -16.11 5.33 -9.15
N LYS A 107 -15.84 4.05 -8.85
CA LYS A 107 -14.76 3.62 -7.95
C LYS A 107 -13.80 2.69 -8.67
N PHE A 108 -12.52 3.04 -8.59
CA PHE A 108 -11.48 2.43 -9.39
C PHE A 108 -10.37 1.91 -8.50
N ASN A 109 -10.08 0.61 -8.60
CA ASN A 109 -8.86 0.03 -8.05
C ASN A 109 -7.72 0.25 -9.03
N ILE A 110 -6.54 0.51 -8.48
CA ILE A 110 -5.29 0.66 -9.21
C ILE A 110 -4.44 -0.56 -8.92
N TYR A 111 -3.93 -1.18 -9.97
CA TYR A 111 -3.00 -2.28 -9.88
C TYR A 111 -1.67 -1.87 -10.49
N PHE A 112 -0.57 -2.27 -9.84
CA PHE A 112 0.76 -2.07 -10.36
C PHE A 112 1.14 -3.26 -11.26
N GLY A 113 1.35 -2.98 -12.55
CA GLY A 113 1.80 -3.95 -13.53
C GLY A 113 0.74 -4.94 -13.99
N ASN A 114 1.06 -5.68 -15.06
CA ASN A 114 0.23 -6.75 -15.62
C ASN A 114 0.96 -8.09 -15.55
N TRP A 115 1.35 -8.46 -14.33
CA TRP A 115 1.89 -9.79 -14.04
C TRP A 115 0.89 -10.62 -13.24
N TRP A 116 1.13 -11.93 -13.17
CA TRP A 116 0.23 -12.92 -12.54
C TRP A 116 -0.10 -12.66 -11.07
N ASP A 117 0.64 -11.75 -10.43
CA ASP A 117 0.52 -11.37 -9.02
C ASP A 117 0.50 -9.83 -8.90
N HIS A 118 -0.22 -9.17 -9.81
CA HIS A 118 -0.36 -7.71 -9.80
C HIS A 118 -1.09 -7.29 -8.53
N ARG A 119 -0.43 -6.45 -7.76
CA ARG A 119 -0.89 -6.01 -6.45
C ARG A 119 -1.82 -4.83 -6.62
N MET A 120 -2.94 -4.86 -5.89
CA MET A 120 -3.76 -3.67 -5.71
C MET A 120 -2.92 -2.66 -4.93
N PHE A 121 -2.63 -1.53 -5.57
CA PHE A 121 -1.72 -0.50 -5.05
C PHE A 121 -2.48 0.69 -4.46
N GLY A 122 -3.78 0.80 -4.74
CA GLY A 122 -4.65 1.83 -4.17
C GLY A 122 -5.92 2.03 -4.96
N GLU A 123 -6.55 3.18 -4.76
CA GLU A 123 -7.74 3.61 -5.48
C GLU A 123 -7.50 4.92 -6.23
N LEU A 124 -8.18 5.08 -7.37
CA LEU A 124 -8.23 6.35 -8.11
C LEU A 124 -9.49 7.11 -7.71
N ASP A 125 -9.29 8.30 -7.17
CA ASP A 125 -10.34 9.28 -6.94
C ASP A 125 -10.42 10.21 -8.15
N ALA A 126 -11.37 9.93 -9.05
CA ALA A 126 -11.55 10.73 -10.26
C ALA A 126 -12.08 12.13 -9.96
N ILE A 127 -12.88 12.30 -8.90
CA ILE A 127 -13.43 13.60 -8.47
C ILE A 127 -12.29 14.55 -8.05
N ASN A 128 -11.34 14.05 -7.27
CA ASN A 128 -10.22 14.86 -6.77
C ASN A 128 -8.96 14.78 -7.63
N VAL A 129 -8.97 13.93 -8.66
CA VAL A 129 -7.83 13.60 -9.52
C VAL A 129 -6.61 13.22 -8.68
N ARG A 130 -6.78 12.19 -7.85
CA ARG A 130 -5.77 11.75 -6.88
C ARG A 130 -5.71 10.24 -6.77
N PHE A 131 -4.52 9.74 -6.53
CA PHE A 131 -4.31 8.37 -6.07
C PHE A 131 -4.38 8.27 -4.55
N ASN A 132 -5.23 7.38 -4.06
CA ASN A 132 -5.27 6.96 -2.67
C ASN A 132 -4.53 5.63 -2.56
N PHE A 133 -3.20 5.69 -2.44
CA PHE A 133 -2.37 4.50 -2.34
C PHE A 133 -2.63 3.73 -1.03
N ALA A 134 -2.56 2.41 -1.10
CA ALA A 134 -2.56 1.57 0.10
C ALA A 134 -1.29 1.87 0.90
N GLU A 135 -1.46 2.26 2.17
CA GLU A 135 -0.38 2.76 3.04
C GLU A 135 0.78 1.76 3.13
N ASP A 136 0.48 0.50 3.47
CA ASP A 136 1.46 -0.58 3.59
C ASP A 136 2.28 -0.77 2.30
N GLU A 137 1.62 -0.67 1.14
CA GLU A 137 2.25 -0.91 -0.16
C GLU A 137 3.10 0.28 -0.61
N TYR A 138 2.62 1.49 -0.34
CA TYR A 138 3.36 2.70 -0.62
C TYR A 138 4.59 2.86 0.29
N GLU A 139 4.46 2.55 1.58
CA GLU A 139 5.58 2.56 2.52
C GLU A 139 6.63 1.51 2.15
N THR A 140 6.19 0.30 1.78
CA THR A 140 7.11 -0.77 1.38
C THR A 140 7.87 -0.41 0.11
N LEU A 141 7.18 0.16 -0.89
CA LEU A 141 7.81 0.66 -2.11
C LEU A 141 8.82 1.77 -1.79
N THR A 142 8.45 2.74 -0.94
CA THR A 142 9.34 3.83 -0.49
C THR A 142 10.61 3.26 0.16
N LYS A 143 10.44 2.36 1.11
CA LYS A 143 11.54 1.67 1.80
C LYS A 143 12.41 0.88 0.82
N SER A 144 11.84 0.28 -0.23
CA SER A 144 12.59 -0.45 -1.25
C SER A 144 13.55 0.45 -2.05
N PHE A 145 13.19 1.73 -2.27
CA PHE A 145 14.07 2.72 -2.88
C PHE A 145 15.18 3.17 -1.91
N GLU A 146 14.85 3.39 -0.63
CA GLU A 146 15.83 3.76 0.41
C GLU A 146 16.89 2.67 0.65
N LEU A 147 16.45 1.41 0.70
CA LEU A 147 17.33 0.26 0.90
C LEU A 147 18.25 0.03 -0.29
N GLU A 148 17.80 0.31 -1.51
CA GLU A 148 18.63 0.17 -2.70
C GLU A 148 19.85 1.10 -2.66
N ALA A 149 19.71 2.31 -2.11
CA ALA A 149 20.84 3.21 -1.88
C ALA A 149 21.91 2.60 -0.95
N GLN A 150 21.53 1.63 -0.13
CA GLN A 150 22.41 0.88 0.76
C GLN A 150 22.84 -0.49 0.19
N ASN A 151 22.51 -0.79 -1.08
CA ASN A 151 22.65 -2.12 -1.69
C ASN A 151 21.94 -3.23 -0.90
N LYS A 152 20.80 -2.90 -0.27
CA LYS A 152 19.96 -3.83 0.47
C LYS A 152 18.60 -3.98 -0.20
N ARG A 153 17.93 -5.08 0.09
CA ARG A 153 16.57 -5.38 -0.35
C ARG A 153 15.62 -5.47 0.83
N VAL A 154 14.32 -5.33 0.56
CA VAL A 154 13.28 -5.31 1.61
C VAL A 154 13.30 -6.62 2.42
N ASN A 155 13.43 -7.74 1.72
CA ASN A 155 13.28 -9.07 2.31
C ASN A 155 14.61 -9.75 2.67
N ASP A 156 15.78 -9.08 2.52
CA ASP A 156 17.10 -9.69 2.72
C ASP A 156 17.29 -10.26 4.13
N ASP A 157 16.93 -9.47 5.16
CA ASP A 157 17.12 -9.88 6.55
C ASP A 157 16.24 -11.10 6.91
N GLN A 158 15.00 -11.12 6.44
CA GLN A 158 14.08 -12.25 6.66
C GLN A 158 14.54 -13.51 5.92
N MET A 159 14.95 -13.38 4.65
CA MET A 159 15.49 -14.52 3.88
C MET A 159 16.75 -15.08 4.54
N ARG A 160 17.64 -14.23 5.06
CA ARG A 160 18.83 -14.67 5.80
C ARG A 160 18.46 -15.42 7.07
N GLN A 161 17.52 -14.91 7.87
CA GLN A 161 17.06 -15.59 9.09
C GLN A 161 16.46 -16.97 8.80
N LEU A 162 15.63 -17.09 7.77
CA LEU A 162 15.06 -18.38 7.33
C LEU A 162 16.16 -19.33 6.84
N GLY A 163 17.16 -18.81 6.12
CA GLY A 163 18.33 -19.57 5.68
C GLY A 163 19.16 -20.11 6.85
N GLU A 164 19.42 -19.28 7.87
CA GLU A 164 20.13 -19.69 9.08
C GLU A 164 19.35 -20.74 9.88
N GLN A 165 18.02 -20.60 9.97
CA GLN A 165 17.15 -21.61 10.59
C GLN A 165 17.23 -22.95 9.85
N ASN A 166 17.17 -22.92 8.52
CA ASN A 166 17.31 -24.13 7.70
C ASN A 166 18.67 -24.80 7.87
N GLN A 167 19.75 -24.01 7.97
CA GLN A 167 21.08 -24.53 8.22
C GLN A 167 21.16 -25.23 9.58
N LYS A 168 20.59 -24.64 10.65
CA LYS A 168 20.53 -25.26 11.97
C LYS A 168 19.72 -26.56 11.96
N LEU A 169 18.53 -26.56 11.35
CA LEU A 169 17.70 -27.76 11.24
C LEU A 169 18.38 -28.86 10.43
N THR A 170 19.06 -28.50 9.34
CA THR A 170 19.83 -29.46 8.54
C THR A 170 20.94 -30.10 9.36
N GLN A 171 21.70 -29.31 10.13
CA GLN A 171 22.72 -29.83 11.03
C GLN A 171 22.13 -30.78 12.09
N LEU A 172 20.98 -30.43 12.67
CA LEU A 172 20.27 -31.31 13.60
C LEU A 172 19.84 -32.63 12.95
N ILE A 173 19.41 -32.62 11.69
CA ILE A 173 19.05 -33.85 10.97
C ILE A 173 20.30 -34.69 10.67
N GLU A 174 21.39 -34.06 10.21
CA GLU A 174 22.65 -34.74 9.87
C GLU A 174 23.32 -35.37 11.10
N ASP A 175 23.26 -34.71 12.26
CA ASP A 175 23.85 -35.20 13.50
C ASP A 175 23.05 -36.33 14.19
N GLN A 176 21.94 -36.80 13.59
CA GLN A 176 21.11 -37.87 14.15
C GLN A 176 21.91 -39.13 14.50
N ALA A 177 22.78 -39.59 13.59
CA ALA A 177 23.61 -40.78 13.83
C ALA A 177 24.58 -40.60 15.01
N LYS A 178 25.10 -39.37 15.22
CA LYS A 178 25.96 -39.07 16.38
C LYS A 178 25.17 -39.08 17.68
N ARG A 179 23.95 -38.52 17.67
CA ARG A 179 23.06 -38.55 18.83
C ARG A 179 22.62 -39.96 19.20
N ASP A 180 22.33 -40.80 18.23
CA ASP A 180 22.01 -42.21 18.46
C ASP A 180 23.18 -42.95 19.14
N GLN A 181 24.41 -42.71 18.69
CA GLN A 181 25.61 -43.25 19.34
C GLN A 181 25.79 -42.74 20.78
N GLN A 182 25.56 -41.44 21.02
CA GLN A 182 25.64 -40.85 22.36
C GLN A 182 24.57 -41.42 23.30
N LYS A 183 23.33 -41.58 22.82
CA LYS A 183 22.26 -42.22 23.59
C LYS A 183 22.63 -43.64 23.99
N GLU A 184 23.23 -44.40 23.08
CA GLU A 184 23.67 -45.76 23.37
C GLU A 184 24.83 -45.80 24.38
N GLN A 185 25.77 -44.85 24.29
CA GLN A 185 26.84 -44.71 25.29
C GLN A 185 26.30 -44.36 26.68
N ILE A 186 25.37 -43.40 26.76
CA ILE A 186 24.72 -43.02 28.04
C ILE A 186 23.95 -44.20 28.63
N ARG A 187 23.22 -44.96 27.80
CA ARG A 187 22.51 -46.19 28.26
C ARG A 187 23.47 -47.24 28.82
N LYS A 188 24.66 -47.39 28.23
CA LYS A 188 25.70 -48.27 28.77
C LYS A 188 26.25 -47.76 30.10
N GLN A 189 26.55 -46.46 30.21
CA GLN A 189 27.02 -45.85 31.46
C GLN A 189 26.00 -45.95 32.59
N LEU A 190 24.70 -45.78 32.29
CA LEU A 190 23.62 -45.99 33.27
C LEU A 190 23.61 -47.43 33.79
N LYS A 191 23.70 -48.44 32.91
CA LYS A 191 23.78 -49.86 33.32
C LYS A 191 25.04 -50.14 34.15
N GLU A 192 26.18 -49.61 33.76
CA GLU A 192 27.43 -49.77 34.52
C GLU A 192 27.35 -49.12 35.91
N ASN A 193 26.66 -47.98 36.04
CA ASN A 193 26.41 -47.34 37.34
C ASN A 193 25.44 -48.12 38.23
N GLU A 194 24.47 -48.82 37.64
CA GLU A 194 23.55 -49.72 38.36
C GLU A 194 24.24 -51.01 38.84
N GLU A 195 25.18 -51.54 38.05
CA GLU A 195 25.92 -52.77 38.38
C GLU A 195 27.03 -52.55 39.42
N LYS A 196 27.58 -51.32 39.53
CA LYS A 196 28.53 -50.96 40.57
C LYS A 196 27.81 -50.88 41.91
N SER A 197 28.15 -51.76 42.86
CA SER A 197 27.77 -51.62 44.27
C SER A 197 28.65 -50.56 44.93
N PRO A 198 28.19 -49.31 45.12
CA PRO A 198 29.05 -48.23 45.59
C PRO A 198 29.20 -48.33 47.10
N MET A 199 30.38 -47.96 47.60
CA MET A 199 30.58 -47.83 49.04
C MET A 199 29.71 -46.69 49.60
N PRO A 200 29.30 -46.72 50.88
CA PRO A 200 28.33 -45.77 51.45
C PRO A 200 28.71 -44.29 51.32
N TRP A 201 30.01 -43.98 51.21
CA TRP A 201 30.51 -42.62 51.03
C TRP A 201 30.54 -42.14 49.56
N GLU A 202 30.39 -43.03 48.58
CA GLU A 202 30.33 -42.74 47.13
C GLU A 202 28.90 -42.69 46.60
N ALA A 203 27.92 -43.19 47.36
CA ALA A 203 26.51 -43.27 46.97
C ALA A 203 25.91 -41.91 46.55
N GLY A 204 26.35 -40.80 47.16
CA GLY A 204 25.91 -39.46 46.77
C GLY A 204 26.36 -39.06 45.36
N LYS A 205 27.62 -39.37 44.99
CA LYS A 205 28.18 -39.06 43.68
C LYS A 205 27.56 -39.91 42.57
N VAL A 206 27.37 -41.21 42.82
CA VAL A 206 26.73 -42.12 41.86
C VAL A 206 25.31 -41.68 41.52
N LYS A 207 24.55 -41.20 42.52
CA LYS A 207 23.20 -40.69 42.32
C LYS A 207 23.18 -39.39 41.50
N GLU A 208 24.14 -38.49 41.74
CA GLU A 208 24.27 -37.24 40.98
C GLU A 208 24.68 -37.50 39.52
N GLU A 209 25.64 -38.39 39.29
CA GLU A 209 26.04 -38.83 37.93
C GLU A 209 24.86 -39.48 37.19
N HIS A 210 24.10 -40.33 37.87
CA HIS A 210 22.90 -40.95 37.28
C HIS A 210 21.85 -39.90 36.87
N GLN A 211 21.65 -38.86 37.69
CA GLN A 211 20.75 -37.75 37.35
C GLN A 211 21.25 -36.97 36.13
N GLN A 212 22.54 -36.62 36.08
CA GLN A 212 23.14 -35.92 34.94
C GLN A 212 23.03 -36.72 33.64
N LEU A 213 23.21 -38.05 33.70
CA LEU A 213 23.05 -38.94 32.56
C LEU A 213 21.58 -38.99 32.08
N GLN A 214 20.62 -39.03 33.00
CA GLN A 214 19.19 -38.94 32.66
C GLN A 214 18.83 -37.60 32.02
N ASP A 215 19.30 -36.49 32.59
CA ASP A 215 19.05 -35.15 32.06
C ASP A 215 19.64 -35.00 30.65
N SER A 216 20.83 -35.55 30.41
CA SER A 216 21.46 -35.58 29.09
C SER A 216 20.66 -36.41 28.08
N LEU A 217 20.08 -37.54 28.51
CA LEU A 217 19.25 -38.39 27.66
C LEU A 217 17.92 -37.68 27.30
N LEU A 218 17.33 -36.95 28.25
CA LEU A 218 16.15 -36.10 28.00
C LEU A 218 16.46 -35.00 26.99
N GLN A 219 17.59 -34.29 27.13
CA GLN A 219 18.02 -33.28 26.17
C GLN A 219 18.21 -33.86 24.76
N LEU A 220 18.89 -35.00 24.63
CA LEU A 220 19.05 -35.67 23.33
C LEU A 220 17.72 -36.16 22.74
N THR A 221 16.71 -36.42 23.56
CA THR A 221 15.37 -36.81 23.10
C THR A 221 14.59 -35.60 22.60
N GLN A 222 14.66 -34.47 23.31
CA GLN A 222 14.08 -33.19 22.85
C GLN A 222 14.70 -32.72 21.53
N ILE A 223 16.01 -32.89 21.36
CA ILE A 223 16.68 -32.54 20.09
C ILE A 223 16.21 -33.44 18.94
N ASP A 224 15.92 -34.72 19.19
CA ASP A 224 15.37 -35.61 18.16
C ASP A 224 13.93 -35.29 17.79
N GLU A 225 13.12 -34.84 18.75
CA GLU A 225 11.78 -34.31 18.45
C GLU A 225 11.88 -33.09 17.54
N GLN A 226 12.78 -32.14 17.83
CA GLN A 226 13.03 -30.98 16.97
C GLN A 226 13.56 -31.37 15.58
N ALA A 227 14.43 -32.38 15.50
CA ALA A 227 14.95 -32.88 14.22
C ALA A 227 13.87 -33.63 13.41
N SER A 228 12.93 -34.31 14.06
CA SER A 228 11.82 -35.02 13.43
C SER A 228 10.93 -34.07 12.63
N ASP A 229 10.59 -32.92 13.22
CA ASP A 229 9.79 -31.87 12.54
C ASP A 229 10.63 -30.99 11.60
N GLY A 230 11.96 -31.06 11.71
CA GLY A 230 12.89 -30.21 10.98
C GLY A 230 12.74 -30.27 9.45
N ARG A 231 12.41 -31.43 8.86
CA ARG A 231 12.20 -31.53 7.41
C ARG A 231 10.96 -30.78 6.93
N ALA A 232 9.88 -30.80 7.73
CA ALA A 232 8.66 -30.08 7.39
C ALA A 232 8.87 -28.56 7.52
N GLU A 233 9.54 -28.12 8.59
CA GLU A 233 9.87 -26.71 8.79
C GLU A 233 10.86 -26.18 7.73
N ILE A 234 11.88 -26.97 7.33
CA ILE A 234 12.78 -26.59 6.22
C ILE A 234 11.98 -26.32 4.94
N LYS A 235 11.08 -27.24 4.57
CA LYS A 235 10.25 -27.08 3.37
C LYS A 235 9.35 -25.84 3.45
N LYS A 236 8.80 -25.55 4.63
CA LYS A 236 7.98 -24.36 4.86
C LYS A 236 8.81 -23.08 4.72
N ASN A 237 9.99 -23.05 5.32
CA ASN A 237 10.93 -21.94 5.20
C ASN A 237 11.40 -21.73 3.76
N GLU A 238 11.69 -22.79 3.01
CA GLU A 238 12.04 -22.72 1.58
C GLU A 238 10.92 -22.10 0.73
N ASN A 239 9.67 -22.51 0.98
CA ASN A 239 8.51 -21.90 0.32
C ASN A 239 8.38 -20.41 0.66
N GLN A 240 8.62 -20.04 1.91
CA GLN A 240 8.60 -18.63 2.33
C GLN A 240 9.72 -17.83 1.67
N ILE A 241 10.95 -18.36 1.61
CA ILE A 241 12.06 -17.73 0.89
C ILE A 241 11.71 -17.53 -0.59
N LEU A 242 11.08 -18.52 -1.22
CA LEU A 242 10.64 -18.41 -2.61
C LEU A 242 9.59 -17.30 -2.79
N ALA A 243 8.63 -17.18 -1.88
CA ALA A 243 7.64 -16.10 -1.90
C ALA A 243 8.30 -14.73 -1.76
N LEU A 244 9.17 -14.56 -0.76
CA LEU A 244 9.92 -13.33 -0.52
C LEU A 244 10.80 -12.93 -1.72
N SER A 245 11.37 -13.90 -2.43
CA SER A 245 12.15 -13.68 -3.65
C SER A 245 11.30 -13.23 -4.83
N LYS A 246 10.07 -13.73 -4.94
CA LYS A 246 9.09 -13.26 -5.94
C LYS A 246 8.68 -11.82 -5.66
N GLU A 247 8.34 -11.49 -4.41
CA GLU A 247 8.03 -10.12 -3.99
C GLU A 247 9.18 -9.17 -4.32
N GLU A 248 10.41 -9.58 -4.05
CA GLU A 248 11.59 -8.78 -4.40
C GLU A 248 11.73 -8.56 -5.91
N THR A 249 11.38 -9.56 -6.71
CA THR A 249 11.34 -9.40 -8.17
C THR A 249 10.28 -8.37 -8.58
N ILE A 250 9.11 -8.40 -7.94
CA ILE A 250 8.03 -7.43 -8.16
C ILE A 250 8.49 -6.01 -7.82
N TYR A 251 9.04 -5.78 -6.62
CA TYR A 251 9.55 -4.45 -6.25
C TYR A 251 10.59 -3.93 -7.24
N ASN A 252 11.48 -4.79 -7.74
CA ASN A 252 12.46 -4.37 -8.74
C ASN A 252 11.81 -3.97 -10.08
N LEU A 253 10.75 -4.66 -10.52
CA LEU A 253 9.99 -4.27 -11.71
C LEU A 253 9.24 -2.95 -11.50
N GLU A 254 8.60 -2.77 -10.35
CA GLU A 254 7.90 -1.53 -9.99
C GLU A 254 8.85 -0.32 -10.01
N LYS A 255 10.02 -0.46 -9.37
CA LYS A 255 11.07 0.56 -9.39
C LYS A 255 11.57 0.88 -10.79
N GLN A 256 11.76 -0.14 -11.63
CA GLN A 256 12.17 0.05 -13.02
C GLN A 256 11.13 0.83 -13.82
N ASN A 257 9.85 0.50 -13.65
CA ASN A 257 8.75 1.21 -14.31
C ASN A 257 8.67 2.67 -13.88
N ILE A 258 8.79 2.94 -12.57
CA ILE A 258 8.83 4.32 -12.05
C ILE A 258 10.02 5.10 -12.63
N ARG A 259 11.21 4.50 -12.65
CA ARG A 259 12.40 5.15 -13.24
C ARG A 259 12.26 5.36 -14.74
N ALA A 260 11.64 4.43 -15.46
CA ALA A 260 11.41 4.56 -16.90
C ALA A 260 10.48 5.72 -17.24
N SER A 261 9.43 5.94 -16.44
CA SER A 261 8.44 7.01 -16.67
C SER A 261 8.84 8.36 -16.07
N PHE A 262 9.39 8.39 -14.86
CA PHE A 262 9.63 9.60 -14.08
C PHE A 262 11.11 9.91 -13.84
N GLY A 263 12.03 9.00 -14.16
CA GLY A 263 13.47 9.13 -13.89
C GLY A 263 13.86 8.87 -12.44
N SER A 264 13.11 9.37 -11.46
CA SER A 264 13.34 9.13 -10.03
C SER A 264 12.05 8.93 -9.23
N PHE A 265 12.18 8.40 -8.01
CA PHE A 265 11.05 8.22 -7.12
C PHE A 265 10.51 9.55 -6.60
N GLU A 266 11.39 10.52 -6.35
CA GLU A 266 11.03 11.88 -5.96
C GLU A 266 10.22 12.58 -7.06
N ALA A 267 10.59 12.39 -8.32
CA ALA A 267 9.85 12.93 -9.46
C ALA A 267 8.46 12.29 -9.59
N PHE A 268 8.32 10.99 -9.28
CA PHE A 268 7.02 10.32 -9.20
C PHE A 268 6.15 10.90 -8.08
N ILE A 269 6.70 11.11 -6.89
CA ILE A 269 5.99 11.73 -5.76
C ILE A 269 5.55 13.15 -6.13
N ASP A 270 6.46 13.96 -6.67
CA ASP A 270 6.16 15.32 -7.11
C ASP A 270 5.05 15.34 -8.17
N ASN A 271 5.09 14.40 -9.12
CA ASN A 271 4.03 14.29 -10.11
C ASN A 271 2.68 13.94 -9.51
N ASN A 272 2.63 13.02 -8.54
CA ASN A 272 1.40 12.67 -7.83
C ASN A 272 0.84 13.85 -7.03
N ASN A 273 1.71 14.62 -6.38
CA ASN A 273 1.31 15.80 -5.60
C ASN A 273 0.70 16.91 -6.48
N HIS A 274 1.14 17.00 -7.73
CA HIS A 274 0.66 17.99 -8.70
C HIS A 274 -0.28 17.40 -9.75
N LEU A 275 -0.79 16.17 -9.55
CA LEU A 275 -1.55 15.43 -10.55
C LEU A 275 -2.80 16.20 -11.02
N TYR A 276 -3.55 16.75 -10.07
CA TYR A 276 -4.74 17.56 -10.35
C TYR A 276 -4.42 18.73 -11.29
N ALA A 277 -3.48 19.59 -10.91
CA ALA A 277 -3.09 20.73 -11.74
C ALA A 277 -2.58 20.30 -13.13
N LYS A 278 -1.74 19.27 -13.20
CA LYS A 278 -1.16 18.78 -14.46
C LYS A 278 -2.22 18.21 -15.41
N TYR A 279 -3.17 17.44 -14.89
CA TYR A 279 -4.27 16.88 -15.69
C TYR A 279 -5.25 17.98 -16.16
N LEU A 280 -5.66 18.90 -15.28
CA LEU A 280 -6.58 19.97 -15.69
C LEU A 280 -5.93 20.90 -16.73
N GLN A 281 -4.62 21.12 -16.63
CA GLN A 281 -3.87 21.83 -17.66
C GLN A 281 -3.81 21.06 -19.00
N SER A 282 -3.77 19.73 -19.00
CA SER A 282 -3.84 18.97 -20.27
C SER A 282 -5.21 19.10 -20.93
N LEU A 283 -6.29 19.06 -20.15
CA LEU A 283 -7.65 19.29 -20.66
C LEU A 283 -7.76 20.65 -21.35
N SER A 284 -7.23 21.71 -20.73
CA SER A 284 -7.27 23.07 -21.30
C SER A 284 -6.55 23.19 -22.65
N LYS A 285 -5.49 22.40 -22.87
CA LYS A 285 -4.74 22.38 -24.13
C LYS A 285 -5.48 21.64 -25.22
N GLU A 286 -6.16 20.55 -24.89
CA GLU A 286 -6.97 19.79 -25.85
C GLU A 286 -8.17 20.61 -26.33
N THR A 287 -8.83 21.35 -25.43
CA THR A 287 -9.93 22.27 -25.80
C THR A 287 -9.46 23.36 -26.79
N GLN A 288 -8.26 23.91 -26.60
CA GLN A 288 -7.71 24.94 -27.51
C GLN A 288 -7.37 24.42 -28.92
N VAL A 289 -7.04 23.14 -29.05
CA VAL A 289 -6.75 22.53 -30.36
C VAL A 289 -8.05 22.20 -31.10
N SER A 290 -9.09 21.77 -30.40
CA SER A 290 -10.40 21.46 -30.99
C SER A 290 -11.17 22.69 -31.48
N ASP A 291 -10.96 23.88 -30.88
CA ASP A 291 -11.59 25.14 -31.33
C ASP A 291 -10.85 25.81 -32.50
N GLY A 292 -9.71 25.24 -32.92
CA GLY A 292 -8.84 25.77 -33.97
C GLY A 292 -8.88 25.02 -35.31
N GLU A 293 -9.66 23.95 -35.42
CA GLU A 293 -9.95 23.19 -36.67
C GLU A 293 -11.38 23.45 -37.17
#